data_AF-A0A661A075-F1
#
_entry.id   AF-A0A661A075-F1
#
_cell.length_a   1.000
_cell.length_b   1.000
_cell.length_c   1.000
_cell.angle_alpha   90.00
_cell.angle_beta   90.00
_cell.angle_gamma   90.00
#
_symmetry.space_group_name_H-M   'P 1'
#
loop_
_entity.id
_entity.type
_entity.pdbx_description
1 polymer ?
#
loop_
_entity_poly.entity_id
_entity_poly.type
_entity_poly.pdbx_seq_one_letter_code
_entity_poly.pdbx_strand_id
1 'polypeptide(L)'
;RNPAQHFTLVIDTLKNEPVVKKDREADWGDKAHGTRVEIELEGTYKGGRHGVGAYLRQTVLANPHVQVTYKNPKGEVREFPRATKVLPEEAEEIKPHPYGVEVGMLLHMAKVTSARQLKGFFQTEFSRVGPKSAKSIIDGAGLLPTTSPKRVTPEAAERLIAMIRKTKIPSPPTNCLSPIGEERIEASLREQFEGAAFYTAVTRTPSVYRGNPFQVEVGIAYGGALPADELATVYRYANRVPLQYQAGACAVSKAVLQTNWRSYGMQQSRGALPSAPMVLMVHIASVWVPFTSESKEAVASYDEILKEFKLALQEGGRKLGRFIRRGQRERDEAKKRAYIDKYIPHVGLALREILDLTPIEEAEIVATLSDTLERSRKI
;
A
#
# COMPACT_ATOMS: atom_id res chain seq x y z
N ARG A 1 7.89 -2.49 -40.31
CA ARG A 1 8.43 -2.61 -38.93
C ARG A 1 9.81 -2.00 -38.97
N ASN A 2 10.14 -1.10 -38.05
CA ASN A 2 11.51 -0.63 -37.95
C ASN A 2 12.39 -1.79 -37.46
N PRO A 3 13.61 -1.96 -37.99
CA PRO A 3 14.54 -2.98 -37.51
C PRO A 3 14.87 -2.71 -36.04
N ALA A 4 15.06 -3.78 -35.26
CA ALA A 4 15.50 -3.62 -33.88
C ALA A 4 16.93 -3.10 -33.86
N GLN A 5 17.24 -2.27 -32.86
CA GLN A 5 18.54 -1.61 -32.75
C GLN A 5 19.28 -2.11 -31.51
N HIS A 6 20.59 -2.28 -31.65
CA HIS A 6 21.51 -2.64 -30.58
C HIS A 6 22.50 -1.51 -30.37
N PHE A 7 22.40 -0.89 -29.19
CA PHE A 7 23.35 0.11 -28.72
C PHE A 7 24.27 -0.45 -27.64
N THR A 8 25.56 -0.17 -27.73
CA THR A 8 26.49 -0.30 -26.60
C THR A 8 26.84 1.11 -26.15
N LEU A 9 26.46 1.46 -24.93
CA LEU A 9 26.62 2.80 -24.37
C LEU A 9 27.63 2.78 -23.22
N VAL A 10 28.46 3.82 -23.15
CA VAL A 10 29.35 4.11 -22.02
C VAL A 10 29.16 5.57 -21.64
N ILE A 11 29.33 5.94 -20.38
CA ILE A 11 29.25 7.34 -19.94
C ILE A 11 30.64 7.98 -19.91
N ASP A 12 30.78 9.16 -20.51
CA ASP A 12 31.92 10.05 -20.24
C ASP A 12 31.67 10.76 -18.91
N THR A 13 32.41 10.35 -17.88
CA THR A 13 32.24 10.86 -16.51
C THR A 13 32.72 12.29 -16.33
N LEU A 14 33.61 12.80 -17.19
CA LEU A 14 34.11 14.18 -17.11
C LEU A 14 33.08 15.17 -17.66
N LYS A 15 32.36 14.79 -18.71
CA LYS A 15 31.35 15.63 -19.37
C LYS A 15 29.92 15.35 -18.94
N ASN A 16 29.69 14.21 -18.27
CA ASN A 16 28.36 13.69 -17.98
C ASN A 16 27.52 13.49 -19.26
N GLU A 17 28.15 12.94 -20.30
CA GLU A 17 27.55 12.72 -21.63
C GLU A 17 27.62 11.23 -22.03
N PRO A 18 26.59 10.68 -22.69
CA PRO A 18 26.64 9.31 -23.20
C PRO A 18 27.53 9.22 -24.44
N VAL A 19 28.34 8.18 -24.51
CA VAL A 19 29.19 7.82 -25.65
C VAL A 19 28.66 6.52 -26.25
N VAL A 20 28.20 6.60 -27.50
CA VAL A 20 27.77 5.42 -28.27
C VAL A 20 29.00 4.70 -28.80
N LYS A 21 29.24 3.48 -28.34
CA LYS A 21 30.35 2.62 -28.80
C LYS A 21 29.95 1.73 -29.96
N LYS A 22 28.69 1.29 -30.00
CA LYS A 22 28.13 0.49 -31.08
C LYS A 22 26.70 0.94 -31.34
N ASP A 23 26.35 1.02 -32.62
CA ASP A 23 25.01 1.25 -33.14
C ASP A 23 24.87 0.36 -34.36
N ARG A 24 23.96 -0.61 -34.29
CA ARG A 24 23.71 -1.57 -35.37
C ARG A 24 22.31 -2.14 -35.28
N GLU A 25 21.79 -2.54 -36.43
CA GLU A 25 20.60 -3.38 -36.48
C GLU A 25 20.85 -4.73 -35.79
N ALA A 26 19.83 -5.25 -35.14
CA ALA A 26 19.85 -6.51 -34.44
C ALA A 26 18.63 -7.35 -34.81
N ASP A 27 18.84 -8.67 -34.82
CA ASP A 27 17.74 -9.61 -34.89
C ASP A 27 17.00 -9.64 -33.55
N TRP A 28 15.68 -9.45 -33.61
CA TRP A 28 14.78 -9.47 -32.46
C TRP A 28 13.92 -10.76 -32.39
N GLY A 29 14.12 -11.66 -33.35
CA GLY A 29 13.31 -12.85 -33.54
C GLY A 29 11.84 -12.52 -33.80
N ASP A 30 10.96 -13.44 -33.40
CA ASP A 30 9.51 -13.37 -33.70
C ASP A 30 8.71 -12.40 -32.81
N LYS A 31 9.37 -11.59 -31.98
CA LYS A 31 8.70 -10.69 -31.03
C LYS A 31 8.16 -9.45 -31.73
N ALA A 32 6.94 -9.03 -31.37
CA ALA A 32 6.30 -7.85 -31.96
C ALA A 32 6.99 -6.52 -31.58
N HIS A 33 7.40 -6.37 -30.31
CA HIS A 33 8.09 -5.20 -29.76
C HIS A 33 8.77 -5.53 -28.42
N GLY A 34 9.68 -4.67 -27.95
CA GLY A 34 10.30 -4.78 -26.63
C GLY A 34 11.64 -4.06 -26.52
N THR A 35 12.25 -4.14 -25.33
CA THR A 35 13.60 -3.61 -25.06
C THR A 35 14.33 -4.56 -24.13
N ARG A 36 15.59 -4.87 -24.42
CA ARG A 36 16.47 -5.70 -23.58
C ARG A 36 17.63 -4.82 -23.14
N VAL A 37 17.85 -4.78 -21.84
CA VAL A 37 18.96 -4.05 -21.23
C VAL A 37 19.86 -5.07 -20.55
N GLU A 38 21.15 -5.00 -20.86
CA GLU A 38 22.19 -5.81 -20.24
C GLU A 38 23.22 -4.88 -19.61
N ILE A 39 23.53 -5.12 -18.35
CA ILE A 39 24.51 -4.34 -17.60
C ILE A 39 25.41 -5.35 -16.90
N GLU A 40 26.71 -5.26 -17.17
CA GLU A 40 27.73 -6.04 -16.48
C GLU A 40 28.24 -5.24 -15.28
N LEU A 41 28.16 -5.83 -14.08
CA LEU A 41 28.49 -5.19 -12.82
C LEU A 41 29.21 -6.20 -11.93
N GLU A 42 30.21 -5.75 -11.17
CA GLU A 42 30.81 -6.55 -10.12
C GLU A 42 29.91 -6.54 -8.87
N GLY A 43 29.58 -7.72 -8.34
CA GLY A 43 28.71 -7.83 -7.18
C GLY A 43 28.53 -9.25 -6.65
N THR A 44 27.96 -9.36 -5.46
CA THR A 44 27.67 -10.66 -4.81
C THR A 44 26.18 -10.96 -4.83
N TYR A 45 25.79 -12.10 -5.39
CA TYR A 45 24.41 -12.56 -5.33
C TYR A 45 24.05 -13.03 -3.90
N LYS A 46 23.11 -12.34 -3.25
CA LYS A 46 22.56 -12.71 -1.93
C LYS A 46 21.09 -13.12 -2.06
N GLY A 47 20.76 -14.27 -1.48
CA GLY A 47 19.39 -14.75 -1.34
C GLY A 47 18.68 -14.15 -0.12
N GLY A 48 17.50 -14.68 0.20
CA GLY A 48 16.73 -14.31 1.40
C GLY A 48 15.82 -13.10 1.23
N ARG A 49 15.35 -12.55 2.37
CA ARG A 49 14.29 -11.52 2.43
C ARG A 49 14.65 -10.20 1.72
N HIS A 50 15.94 -9.87 1.66
CA HIS A 50 16.48 -8.67 1.01
C HIS A 50 17.17 -8.98 -0.34
N GLY A 51 16.98 -10.20 -0.87
CA GLY A 51 17.53 -10.59 -2.17
C GLY A 51 16.65 -10.17 -3.34
N VAL A 52 17.21 -10.24 -4.55
CA VAL A 52 16.53 -9.89 -5.81
C VAL A 52 15.24 -10.67 -6.01
N GLY A 53 15.26 -11.98 -5.74
CA GLY A 53 14.05 -12.81 -5.87
C GLY A 53 12.92 -12.39 -4.93
N ALA A 54 13.23 -11.94 -3.71
CA ALA A 54 12.24 -11.42 -2.77
C ALA A 54 11.73 -10.04 -3.19
N TYR A 55 12.58 -9.21 -3.80
CA TYR A 55 12.17 -7.93 -4.38
C TYR A 55 11.18 -8.16 -5.53
N LEU A 56 11.49 -9.05 -6.47
CA LEU A 56 10.61 -9.38 -7.59
C LEU A 56 9.27 -9.94 -7.13
N ARG A 57 9.26 -10.83 -6.13
CA ARG A 57 8.02 -11.33 -5.52
C ARG A 57 7.18 -10.17 -4.96
N GLN A 58 7.80 -9.24 -4.24
CA GLN A 58 7.10 -8.07 -3.72
C GLN A 58 6.61 -7.13 -4.83
N THR A 59 7.37 -6.97 -5.90
CA THR A 59 6.99 -6.17 -7.07
C THR A 59 5.73 -6.74 -7.72
N VAL A 60 5.65 -8.05 -7.90
CA VAL A 60 4.44 -8.71 -8.44
C VAL A 60 3.24 -8.51 -7.51
N LEU A 61 3.45 -8.56 -6.19
CA LEU A 61 2.37 -8.30 -5.23
C LEU A 61 1.74 -6.92 -5.43
N ALA A 62 2.53 -5.87 -5.68
CA ALA A 62 2.03 -4.52 -5.97
C ALA A 62 1.63 -4.28 -7.44
N ASN A 63 2.01 -5.17 -8.36
CA ASN A 63 1.76 -5.04 -9.79
C ASN A 63 1.11 -6.33 -10.34
N PRO A 64 -0.15 -6.61 -9.94
CA PRO A 64 -0.81 -7.89 -10.24
C PRO A 64 -1.08 -8.14 -11.73
N HIS A 65 -0.91 -7.12 -12.57
CA HIS A 65 -1.07 -7.21 -14.03
C HIS A 65 0.18 -7.70 -14.75
N VAL A 66 1.33 -7.75 -14.05
CA VAL A 66 2.63 -8.11 -14.62
C VAL A 66 2.87 -9.62 -14.47
N GLN A 67 3.50 -10.21 -15.49
CA GLN A 67 4.11 -11.53 -15.41
C GLN A 67 5.63 -11.37 -15.40
N VAL A 68 6.30 -12.03 -14.46
CA VAL A 68 7.76 -11.94 -14.30
C VAL A 68 8.36 -13.33 -14.35
N THR A 69 9.31 -13.54 -15.26
CA THR A 69 10.18 -14.73 -15.26
C THR A 69 11.57 -14.31 -14.80
N TYR A 70 12.03 -14.91 -13.70
CA TYR A 70 13.31 -14.61 -13.08
C TYR A 70 14.22 -15.83 -13.12
N LYS A 71 15.35 -15.72 -13.83
CA LYS A 71 16.44 -16.70 -13.79
C LYS A 71 17.56 -16.15 -12.94
N ASN A 72 17.92 -16.84 -11.87
CA ASN A 72 19.01 -16.40 -10.99
C ASN A 72 20.39 -16.88 -11.48
N PRO A 73 21.50 -16.38 -10.90
CA PRO A 73 22.85 -16.80 -11.29
C PRO A 73 23.15 -18.29 -11.07
N LYS A 74 22.38 -19.00 -10.24
CA LYS A 74 22.48 -20.45 -10.04
C LYS A 74 21.73 -21.25 -11.11
N GLY A 75 21.04 -20.59 -12.03
CA GLY A 75 20.24 -21.22 -13.08
C GLY A 75 18.82 -21.56 -12.69
N GLU A 76 18.40 -21.32 -11.43
CA GLU A 76 17.02 -21.54 -11.00
C GLU A 76 16.09 -20.53 -11.67
N VAL A 77 15.01 -21.03 -12.26
CA VAL A 77 13.97 -20.20 -12.89
C VAL A 77 12.77 -20.15 -11.96
N ARG A 78 12.23 -18.95 -11.76
CA ARG A 78 10.98 -18.70 -11.06
C ARG A 78 10.05 -17.91 -11.95
N GLU A 79 8.81 -18.36 -12.02
CA GLU A 79 7.76 -17.67 -12.74
C GLU A 79 6.76 -17.09 -11.74
N PHE A 80 6.38 -15.85 -11.99
CA PHE A 80 5.34 -15.16 -11.26
C PHE A 80 4.26 -14.82 -12.28
N PRO A 81 3.16 -15.59 -12.35
CA PRO A 81 2.07 -15.30 -13.27
C PRO A 81 1.35 -14.00 -12.86
N ARG A 82 0.64 -13.40 -13.82
CA ARG A 82 -0.22 -12.26 -13.52
C ARG A 82 -1.45 -12.72 -12.74
N ALA A 83 -1.82 -11.98 -11.70
CA ALA A 83 -3.08 -12.20 -10.97
C ALA A 83 -4.29 -11.57 -11.67
N THR A 84 -4.07 -10.57 -12.54
CA THR A 84 -5.15 -9.94 -13.33
C THR A 84 -4.68 -9.57 -14.73
N LYS A 85 -5.62 -9.43 -15.66
CA LYS A 85 -5.38 -8.86 -17.00
C LYS A 85 -5.74 -7.38 -17.08
N VAL A 86 -6.42 -6.85 -16.06
CA VAL A 86 -6.87 -5.46 -16.01
C VAL A 86 -5.66 -4.57 -15.69
N LEU A 87 -5.37 -3.66 -16.60
CA LEU A 87 -4.31 -2.66 -16.41
C LEU A 87 -4.75 -1.61 -15.38
N PRO A 88 -3.80 -1.04 -14.63
CA PRO A 88 -4.07 0.12 -13.79
C PRO A 88 -4.42 1.35 -14.64
N GLU A 89 -5.17 2.28 -14.05
CA GLU A 89 -5.44 3.58 -14.68
C GLU A 89 -4.13 4.37 -14.85
N GLU A 90 -3.99 5.05 -15.98
CA GLU A 90 -2.84 5.92 -16.23
C GLU A 90 -2.96 7.20 -15.40
N ALA A 91 -1.87 7.60 -14.76
CA ALA A 91 -1.85 8.85 -14.01
C ALA A 91 -1.73 10.03 -14.96
N GLU A 92 -2.55 11.07 -14.74
CA GLU A 92 -2.44 12.32 -15.49
C GLU A 92 -1.43 13.27 -14.85
N GLU A 93 -0.63 13.93 -15.67
CA GLU A 93 0.28 14.97 -15.20
C GLU A 93 -0.50 16.18 -14.67
N ILE A 94 -0.10 16.68 -13.50
CA ILE A 94 -0.71 17.86 -12.89
C ILE A 94 0.33 18.92 -12.57
N LYS A 95 -0.13 20.17 -12.60
CA LYS A 95 0.67 21.31 -12.14
C LYS A 95 0.86 21.27 -10.63
N PRO A 96 2.01 21.76 -10.12
CA PRO A 96 2.25 21.80 -8.68
C PRO A 96 1.18 22.61 -7.97
N HIS A 97 0.79 22.15 -6.79
CA HIS A 97 -0.10 22.89 -5.92
C HIS A 97 0.69 23.93 -5.11
N PRO A 98 0.19 25.17 -4.93
CA PRO A 98 0.93 26.23 -4.24
C PRO A 98 1.41 25.87 -2.84
N TYR A 99 0.61 25.12 -2.07
CA TYR A 99 0.98 24.70 -0.71
C TYR A 99 2.21 23.78 -0.65
N GLY A 100 2.59 23.14 -1.76
CA GLY A 100 3.75 22.24 -1.83
C GLY A 100 5.01 22.87 -2.38
N VAL A 101 4.96 24.15 -2.74
CA VAL A 101 6.10 24.85 -3.32
C VAL A 101 6.86 25.60 -2.23
N GLU A 102 8.19 25.51 -2.28
CA GLU A 102 9.10 26.24 -1.41
C GLU A 102 9.74 27.43 -2.16
N VAL A 103 10.41 28.32 -1.42
CA VAL A 103 10.95 29.58 -1.97
C VAL A 103 11.86 29.34 -3.18
N GLY A 104 12.78 28.38 -3.10
CA GLY A 104 13.70 28.06 -4.21
C GLY A 104 12.98 27.59 -5.47
N MET A 105 11.98 26.71 -5.31
CA MET A 105 11.17 26.23 -6.44
C MET A 105 10.31 27.36 -7.02
N LEU A 106 9.70 28.19 -6.18
CA LEU A 106 8.92 29.35 -6.64
C LEU A 106 9.79 30.30 -7.49
N LEU A 107 11.00 30.60 -7.03
CA LEU A 107 11.96 31.44 -7.77
C LEU A 107 12.40 30.79 -9.08
N HIS A 108 12.66 29.48 -9.07
CA HIS A 108 13.01 28.75 -10.29
C HIS A 108 11.87 28.81 -11.31
N MET A 109 10.64 28.47 -10.89
CA MET A 109 9.43 28.56 -11.71
C MET A 109 9.22 29.97 -12.26
N ALA A 110 9.42 31.00 -11.41
CA ALA A 110 9.26 32.40 -11.80
C ALA A 110 10.33 32.86 -12.83
N LYS A 111 11.51 32.22 -12.88
CA LYS A 111 12.55 32.48 -13.89
C LYS A 111 12.23 31.82 -15.24
N VAL A 112 11.72 30.59 -15.24
CA VAL A 112 11.48 29.80 -16.46
C VAL A 112 10.12 30.03 -17.10
N THR A 113 9.13 30.52 -16.34
CA THR A 113 7.77 30.76 -16.85
C THR A 113 7.73 31.70 -18.07
N SER A 114 6.76 31.44 -18.95
CA SER A 114 6.40 32.32 -20.06
C SER A 114 5.47 33.47 -19.64
N ALA A 115 4.92 33.44 -18.42
CA ALA A 115 4.01 34.46 -17.92
C ALA A 115 4.72 35.82 -17.73
N ARG A 116 4.12 36.89 -18.29
CA ARG A 116 4.68 38.25 -18.21
C ARG A 116 4.44 38.93 -16.86
N GLN A 117 3.41 38.51 -16.14
CA GLN A 117 2.92 39.15 -14.90
C GLN A 117 2.61 38.10 -13.83
N LEU A 118 2.77 38.45 -12.55
CA LEU A 118 2.50 37.56 -11.41
C LEU A 118 1.08 37.00 -11.42
N LYS A 119 0.08 37.80 -11.80
CA LYS A 119 -1.31 37.33 -11.91
C LYS A 119 -1.44 36.15 -12.87
N GLY A 120 -0.76 36.22 -14.02
CA GLY A 120 -0.73 35.16 -15.02
C GLY A 120 0.03 33.95 -14.50
N PHE A 121 1.23 34.17 -13.97
CA PHE A 121 2.09 33.12 -13.40
C PHE A 121 1.37 32.24 -12.40
N PHE A 122 0.67 32.84 -11.42
CA PHE A 122 -0.06 32.08 -10.43
C PHE A 122 -1.21 31.25 -11.01
N GLN A 123 -1.87 31.71 -12.07
CA GLN A 123 -2.98 30.99 -12.71
C GLN A 123 -2.51 29.93 -13.70
N THR A 124 -1.35 30.13 -14.34
CA THR A 124 -0.86 29.23 -15.39
C THR A 124 0.07 28.16 -14.85
N GLU A 125 0.87 28.43 -13.82
CA GLU A 125 1.89 27.48 -13.35
C GLU A 125 1.42 26.60 -12.17
N PHE A 126 0.33 26.98 -11.50
CA PHE A 126 -0.15 26.27 -10.32
C PHE A 126 -1.54 25.68 -10.52
N SER A 127 -1.77 24.51 -9.93
CA SER A 127 -3.10 23.92 -9.88
C SER A 127 -4.00 24.68 -8.90
N ARG A 128 -5.29 24.77 -9.23
CA ARG A 128 -6.36 25.31 -8.36
C ARG A 128 -6.24 26.79 -7.96
N VAL A 129 -5.38 27.57 -8.62
CA VAL A 129 -5.28 29.01 -8.37
C VAL A 129 -6.09 29.81 -9.38
N GLY A 130 -7.22 30.35 -8.92
CA GLY A 130 -8.05 31.26 -9.71
C GLY A 130 -7.64 32.73 -9.58
N PRO A 131 -8.27 33.63 -10.35
CA PRO A 131 -7.96 35.07 -10.33
C PRO A 131 -8.09 35.73 -8.95
N LYS A 132 -9.07 35.31 -8.14
CA LYS A 132 -9.30 35.83 -6.79
C LYS A 132 -8.17 35.44 -5.83
N SER A 133 -7.82 34.15 -5.79
CA SER A 133 -6.73 33.65 -4.94
C SER A 133 -5.38 34.22 -5.37
N ALA A 134 -5.10 34.29 -6.67
CA ALA A 134 -3.89 34.92 -7.19
C ALA A 134 -3.76 36.38 -6.73
N LYS A 135 -4.84 37.17 -6.87
CA LYS A 135 -4.86 38.56 -6.40
C LYS A 135 -4.63 38.65 -4.89
N SER A 136 -5.33 37.83 -4.10
CA SER A 136 -5.17 37.80 -2.64
C SER A 136 -3.74 37.49 -2.18
N ILE A 137 -3.06 36.57 -2.86
CA ILE A 137 -1.68 36.19 -2.57
C ILE A 137 -0.73 37.36 -2.88
N ILE A 138 -0.87 37.95 -4.07
CA ILE A 138 0.01 39.01 -4.57
C ILE A 138 -0.15 40.29 -3.73
N ASP A 139 -1.39 40.74 -3.52
CA ASP A 139 -1.69 41.95 -2.78
C ASP A 139 -1.23 41.82 -1.31
N GLY A 140 -1.47 40.66 -0.69
CA GLY A 140 -1.03 40.40 0.68
C GLY A 140 0.50 40.30 0.85
N ALA A 141 1.24 40.02 -0.24
CA ALA A 141 2.70 40.03 -0.24
C ALA A 141 3.29 41.43 -0.49
N GLY A 142 2.44 42.45 -0.68
CA GLY A 142 2.84 43.82 -0.99
C GLY A 142 3.39 43.98 -2.41
N LEU A 143 2.95 43.15 -3.35
CA LEU A 143 3.39 43.19 -4.75
C LEU A 143 2.23 43.63 -5.65
N LEU A 144 2.55 44.12 -6.85
CA LEU A 144 1.54 44.44 -7.85
C LEU A 144 1.25 43.22 -8.74
N PRO A 145 -0.01 42.96 -9.13
CA PRO A 145 -0.36 41.89 -10.06
C PRO A 145 0.37 41.94 -11.40
N THR A 146 0.79 43.14 -11.83
CA THR A 146 1.52 43.42 -13.06
C THR A 146 3.03 43.22 -12.95
N THR A 147 3.55 42.97 -11.74
CA THR A 147 4.98 42.71 -11.50
C THR A 147 5.42 41.51 -12.33
N SER A 148 6.60 41.60 -12.95
CA SER A 148 7.16 40.48 -13.70
C SER A 148 7.59 39.35 -12.75
N PRO A 149 7.21 38.08 -12.99
CA PRO A 149 7.67 36.95 -12.17
C PRO A 149 9.20 36.85 -12.09
N LYS A 150 9.89 37.16 -13.20
CA LYS A 150 11.35 37.11 -13.30
C LYS A 150 12.08 38.14 -12.41
N ARG A 151 11.36 39.15 -11.91
CA ARG A 151 11.88 40.20 -11.01
C ARG A 151 11.60 39.93 -9.53
N VAL A 152 11.00 38.79 -9.18
CA VAL A 152 10.74 38.42 -7.79
C VAL A 152 12.07 38.14 -7.08
N THR A 153 12.37 38.90 -6.03
CA THR A 153 13.54 38.68 -5.17
C THR A 153 13.25 37.57 -4.15
N PRO A 154 14.28 36.97 -3.51
CA PRO A 154 14.09 35.97 -2.46
C PRO A 154 13.16 36.45 -1.32
N GLU A 155 13.31 37.69 -0.88
CA GLU A 155 12.50 38.28 0.20
C GLU A 155 11.05 38.45 -0.24
N ALA A 156 10.82 38.81 -1.50
CA ALA A 156 9.47 38.87 -2.08
C ALA A 156 8.84 37.48 -2.22
N ALA A 157 9.63 36.48 -2.60
CA ALA A 157 9.20 35.08 -2.68
C ALA A 157 8.81 34.52 -1.30
N GLU A 158 9.56 34.83 -0.24
CA GLU A 158 9.21 34.46 1.14
C GLU A 158 7.85 35.04 1.55
N ARG A 159 7.59 36.32 1.26
CA ARG A 159 6.29 36.96 1.51
C ARG A 159 5.16 36.28 0.71
N LEU A 160 5.41 35.95 -0.56
CA LEU A 160 4.44 35.22 -1.39
C LEU A 160 4.13 33.83 -0.79
N ILE A 161 5.14 33.07 -0.37
CA ILE A 161 4.96 31.77 0.28
C ILE A 161 4.18 31.89 1.59
N ALA A 162 4.48 32.89 2.41
CA ALA A 162 3.73 33.16 3.63
C ALA A 162 2.25 33.45 3.34
N MET A 163 1.96 34.20 2.27
CA MET A 163 0.59 34.48 1.84
C MET A 163 -0.12 33.30 1.21
N ILE A 164 0.60 32.45 0.47
CA ILE A 164 0.06 31.18 -0.05
C ILE A 164 -0.48 30.35 1.11
N ARG A 165 0.29 30.17 2.19
CA ARG A 165 -0.14 29.38 3.37
C ARG A 165 -1.37 29.95 4.07
N LYS A 166 -1.59 31.26 4.01
CA LYS A 166 -2.75 31.94 4.62
C LYS A 166 -3.99 31.96 3.72
N THR A 167 -3.80 31.85 2.41
CA THR A 167 -4.89 31.95 1.43
C THR A 167 -5.60 30.61 1.30
N LYS A 168 -6.95 30.61 1.36
CA LYS A 168 -7.74 29.39 1.14
C LYS A 168 -7.75 29.01 -0.35
N ILE A 169 -7.02 27.95 -0.68
CA ILE A 169 -6.95 27.36 -2.02
C ILE A 169 -7.61 25.96 -1.98
N PRO A 170 -8.45 25.60 -2.98
CA PRO A 170 -9.04 24.25 -3.07
C PRO A 170 -7.98 23.16 -3.20
N SER A 171 -8.29 21.95 -2.70
CA SER A 171 -7.40 20.80 -2.78
C SER A 171 -6.98 20.46 -4.22
N PRO A 172 -5.74 19.97 -4.41
CA PRO A 172 -5.24 19.51 -5.71
C PRO A 172 -6.14 18.43 -6.32
N PRO A 173 -6.12 18.30 -7.66
CA PRO A 173 -6.84 17.22 -8.34
C PRO A 173 -6.21 15.85 -8.04
N THR A 174 -7.02 14.80 -8.01
CA THR A 174 -6.63 13.44 -7.56
C THR A 174 -6.44 12.45 -8.71
N ASN A 175 -6.79 12.81 -9.94
CA ASN A 175 -6.57 12.03 -11.17
C ASN A 175 -5.07 11.82 -11.51
N CYS A 176 -4.18 12.50 -10.80
CA CYS A 176 -2.74 12.25 -10.86
C CYS A 176 -2.29 11.02 -10.08
N LEU A 177 -3.19 10.37 -9.33
CA LEU A 177 -2.89 9.17 -8.56
C LEU A 177 -3.31 7.93 -9.34
N SER A 178 -2.45 6.92 -9.31
CA SER A 178 -2.72 5.59 -9.86
C SER A 178 -2.62 4.55 -8.74
N PRO A 179 -3.65 4.41 -7.88
CA PRO A 179 -3.68 3.38 -6.84
C PRO A 179 -3.68 1.97 -7.46
N ILE A 180 -3.42 0.94 -6.67
CA ILE A 180 -3.51 -0.45 -7.11
C ILE A 180 -4.99 -0.86 -7.16
N GLY A 181 -5.81 -0.50 -6.19
CA GLY A 181 -7.23 -0.82 -6.10
C GLY A 181 -7.51 -2.12 -5.34
N GLU A 182 -8.62 -2.13 -4.59
CA GLU A 182 -8.99 -3.21 -3.66
C GLU A 182 -9.02 -4.60 -4.32
N GLU A 183 -9.75 -4.73 -5.44
CA GLU A 183 -9.91 -6.01 -6.14
C GLU A 183 -8.57 -6.58 -6.63
N ARG A 184 -7.70 -5.70 -7.15
CA ARG A 184 -6.38 -6.07 -7.67
C ARG A 184 -5.42 -6.45 -6.54
N ILE A 185 -5.49 -5.76 -5.40
CA ILE A 185 -4.73 -6.14 -4.19
C ILE A 185 -5.18 -7.52 -3.68
N GLU A 186 -6.50 -7.75 -3.57
CA GLU A 186 -7.02 -9.04 -3.11
C GLU A 186 -6.63 -10.19 -4.06
N ALA A 187 -6.75 -9.99 -5.38
CA ALA A 187 -6.31 -10.96 -6.37
C ALA A 187 -4.82 -11.31 -6.22
N SER A 188 -3.96 -10.30 -6.02
CA SER A 188 -2.53 -10.50 -5.83
C SER A 188 -2.20 -11.24 -4.54
N LEU A 189 -2.91 -10.93 -3.45
CA LEU A 189 -2.73 -11.62 -2.17
C LEU A 189 -3.15 -13.09 -2.25
N ARG A 190 -4.25 -13.40 -2.95
CA ARG A 190 -4.70 -14.80 -3.15
C ARG A 190 -3.68 -15.62 -3.95
N GLU A 191 -3.14 -15.03 -5.01
CA GLU A 191 -2.14 -15.69 -5.85
C GLU A 191 -0.82 -15.92 -5.08
N GLN A 192 -0.37 -14.94 -4.30
CA GLN A 192 0.94 -14.99 -3.64
C GLN A 192 0.93 -15.73 -2.30
N PHE A 193 -0.22 -15.84 -1.64
CA PHE A 193 -0.39 -16.43 -0.31
C PHE A 193 -1.52 -17.45 -0.33
N GLU A 194 -1.49 -18.36 -1.30
CA GLU A 194 -2.47 -19.43 -1.44
C GLU A 194 -2.67 -20.19 -0.13
N GLY A 195 -3.92 -20.55 0.15
CA GLY A 195 -4.29 -21.28 1.35
C GLY A 195 -4.47 -20.41 2.59
N ALA A 196 -4.36 -19.08 2.52
CA ALA A 196 -4.86 -18.24 3.61
C ALA A 196 -6.40 -18.29 3.69
N ALA A 197 -6.93 -18.19 4.91
CA ALA A 197 -8.36 -18.38 5.18
C ALA A 197 -9.21 -17.13 4.91
N PHE A 198 -8.59 -15.96 4.88
CA PHE A 198 -9.26 -14.68 4.67
C PHE A 198 -8.37 -13.69 3.95
N TYR A 199 -8.97 -12.92 3.05
CA TYR A 199 -8.32 -11.83 2.31
C TYR A 199 -9.22 -10.61 2.36
N THR A 200 -8.62 -9.43 2.52
CA THR A 200 -9.34 -8.18 2.32
C THR A 200 -8.41 -7.07 1.86
N ALA A 201 -8.91 -6.15 1.06
CA ALA A 201 -8.27 -4.88 0.79
C ALA A 201 -9.15 -3.67 1.18
N VAL A 202 -8.48 -2.53 1.35
CA VAL A 202 -9.07 -1.23 1.62
C VAL A 202 -8.29 -0.18 0.83
N THR A 203 -8.99 0.61 0.02
CA THR A 203 -8.46 1.78 -0.68
C THR A 203 -9.16 3.02 -0.13
N ARG A 204 -8.43 3.86 0.59
CA ARG A 204 -8.99 5.06 1.22
C ARG A 204 -9.28 6.15 0.19
N THR A 205 -10.10 7.12 0.57
CA THR A 205 -10.22 8.37 -0.21
C THR A 205 -8.89 9.13 -0.22
N PRO A 206 -8.50 9.76 -1.35
CA PRO A 206 -7.29 10.58 -1.39
C PRO A 206 -7.30 11.69 -0.33
N SER A 207 -6.14 11.92 0.26
CA SER A 207 -5.85 13.00 1.19
C SER A 207 -4.72 13.86 0.64
N VAL A 208 -4.39 14.97 1.32
CA VAL A 208 -3.38 15.92 0.84
C VAL A 208 -2.40 16.20 1.97
N TYR A 209 -1.11 16.18 1.67
CA TYR A 209 -0.06 16.60 2.60
C TYR A 209 0.83 17.63 1.89
N ARG A 210 1.07 18.80 2.51
CA ARG A 210 1.85 19.90 1.90
C ARG A 210 1.50 20.14 0.41
N GLY A 211 0.21 20.16 0.05
CA GLY A 211 -0.24 20.34 -1.34
C GLY A 211 -0.08 19.15 -2.29
N ASN A 212 0.50 18.03 -1.86
CA ASN A 212 0.62 16.82 -2.67
C ASN A 212 -0.54 15.87 -2.33
N PRO A 213 -1.38 15.49 -3.32
CA PRO A 213 -2.39 14.47 -3.10
C PRO A 213 -1.71 13.11 -2.90
N PHE A 214 -2.24 12.31 -1.99
CA PHE A 214 -1.80 10.95 -1.76
C PHE A 214 -2.98 10.05 -1.40
N GLN A 215 -2.84 8.76 -1.64
CA GLN A 215 -3.86 7.76 -1.33
C GLN A 215 -3.21 6.56 -0.67
N VAL A 216 -3.87 6.02 0.35
CA VAL A 216 -3.37 4.88 1.12
C VAL A 216 -4.23 3.66 0.86
N GLU A 217 -3.57 2.53 0.68
CA GLU A 217 -4.21 1.24 0.48
C GLU A 217 -3.61 0.20 1.43
N VAL A 218 -4.46 -0.69 1.94
CA VAL A 218 -4.07 -1.78 2.84
C VAL A 218 -4.65 -3.08 2.32
N GLY A 219 -3.83 -4.10 2.20
CA GLY A 219 -4.21 -5.48 1.95
C GLY A 219 -3.87 -6.36 3.14
N ILE A 220 -4.73 -7.31 3.47
CA ILE A 220 -4.55 -8.26 4.58
C ILE A 220 -4.85 -9.67 4.08
N ALA A 221 -3.93 -10.60 4.31
CA ALA A 221 -4.17 -12.03 4.21
C ALA A 221 -3.99 -12.66 5.60
N TYR A 222 -4.90 -13.56 6.01
CA TYR A 222 -4.94 -14.09 7.36
C TYR A 222 -5.32 -15.59 7.43
N GLY A 223 -4.66 -16.32 8.32
CA GLY A 223 -4.97 -17.70 8.70
C GLY A 223 -4.53 -18.74 7.66
N GLY A 224 -5.09 -19.94 7.78
CA GLY A 224 -4.86 -21.04 6.85
C GLY A 224 -3.42 -21.54 6.86
N ALA A 225 -2.78 -21.60 5.70
CA ALA A 225 -1.39 -22.08 5.54
C ALA A 225 -0.31 -21.08 6.02
N LEU A 226 -0.71 -19.89 6.47
CA LEU A 226 0.22 -18.89 7.01
C LEU A 226 0.75 -19.32 8.40
N PRO A 227 2.03 -19.04 8.73
CA PRO A 227 2.65 -19.45 10.00
C PRO A 227 2.01 -18.73 11.19
N ALA A 228 1.43 -19.48 12.13
CA ALA A 228 0.66 -18.93 13.25
C ALA A 228 1.51 -18.38 14.39
N ASP A 229 2.70 -18.95 14.59
CA ASP A 229 3.59 -18.63 15.73
C ASP A 229 4.61 -17.52 15.39
N GLU A 230 4.50 -16.93 14.20
CA GLU A 230 5.38 -15.84 13.76
C GLU A 230 4.72 -14.46 13.92
N LEU A 231 5.58 -13.43 13.98
CA LEU A 231 5.13 -12.06 13.88
C LEU A 231 4.58 -11.79 12.47
N ALA A 232 3.53 -10.98 12.39
CA ALA A 232 2.93 -10.61 11.12
C ALA A 232 3.96 -10.03 10.14
N THR A 233 3.90 -10.46 8.88
CA THR A 233 4.79 -9.97 7.84
C THR A 233 4.23 -8.69 7.24
N VAL A 234 5.01 -7.60 7.25
CA VAL A 234 4.61 -6.31 6.68
C VAL A 234 5.38 -6.03 5.39
N TYR A 235 4.65 -5.87 4.29
CA TYR A 235 5.13 -5.36 3.01
C TYR A 235 4.76 -3.89 2.87
N ARG A 236 5.75 -3.07 2.56
CA ARG A 236 5.62 -1.61 2.47
C ARG A 236 5.85 -1.20 1.03
N TYR A 237 4.98 -0.33 0.51
CA TYR A 237 5.03 0.11 -0.87
C TYR A 237 4.87 1.61 -0.99
N ALA A 238 5.63 2.22 -1.89
CA ALA A 238 5.45 3.59 -2.33
C ALA A 238 5.38 3.60 -3.86
N ASN A 239 4.30 4.12 -4.44
CA ASN A 239 4.06 4.14 -5.89
C ASN A 239 4.33 2.78 -6.56
N ARG A 240 3.78 1.70 -5.99
CA ARG A 240 3.96 0.29 -6.41
C ARG A 240 5.40 -0.26 -6.34
N VAL A 241 6.33 0.49 -5.74
CA VAL A 241 7.71 0.04 -5.51
C VAL A 241 7.83 -0.54 -4.10
N PRO A 242 8.36 -1.77 -3.93
CA PRO A 242 8.62 -2.36 -2.63
C PRO A 242 9.72 -1.60 -1.86
N LEU A 243 9.49 -1.37 -0.56
CA LEU A 243 10.47 -0.80 0.35
C LEU A 243 11.03 -1.89 1.25
N GLN A 244 12.25 -2.36 0.96
CA GLN A 244 12.83 -3.52 1.65
C GLN A 244 13.65 -3.14 2.88
N TYR A 245 14.31 -1.98 2.86
CA TYR A 245 15.26 -1.58 3.91
C TYR A 245 14.68 -0.52 4.85
N GLN A 246 15.38 -0.24 5.94
CA GLN A 246 15.04 0.84 6.90
C GLN A 246 13.60 0.78 7.45
N ALA A 247 13.09 -0.43 7.70
CA ALA A 247 11.73 -0.62 8.21
C ALA A 247 11.48 0.13 9.54
N GLY A 248 12.50 0.28 10.39
CA GLY A 248 12.38 1.00 11.67
C GLY A 248 12.13 2.51 11.54
N ALA A 249 12.61 3.14 10.47
CA ALA A 249 12.42 4.58 10.22
C ALA A 249 11.14 4.90 9.43
N CYS A 250 10.45 3.88 8.92
CA CYS A 250 9.33 4.05 8.01
C CYS A 250 8.01 4.34 8.73
N ALA A 251 7.30 5.37 8.28
CA ALA A 251 5.98 5.75 8.77
C ALA A 251 4.96 4.60 8.72
N VAL A 252 5.03 3.75 7.69
CA VAL A 252 4.18 2.56 7.56
C VAL A 252 4.38 1.61 8.75
N SER A 253 5.63 1.23 9.05
CA SER A 253 5.93 0.33 10.17
C SER A 253 5.48 0.94 11.50
N LYS A 254 5.71 2.24 11.68
CA LYS A 254 5.26 3.00 12.85
C LYS A 254 3.73 2.96 12.98
N ALA A 255 2.98 3.13 11.88
CA ALA A 255 1.53 3.07 11.88
C ALA A 255 1.00 1.66 12.21
N VAL A 256 1.61 0.61 11.64
CA VAL A 256 1.26 -0.79 11.94
C VAL A 256 1.52 -1.12 13.41
N LEU A 257 2.68 -0.75 13.96
CA LEU A 257 3.02 -0.98 15.36
C LEU A 257 2.08 -0.23 16.33
N GLN A 258 1.69 0.99 15.98
CA GLN A 258 0.79 1.82 16.80
C GLN A 258 -0.69 1.43 16.71
N THR A 259 -1.05 0.55 15.77
CA THR A 259 -2.43 0.07 15.63
C THR A 259 -2.72 -0.97 16.71
N ASN A 260 -3.85 -0.85 17.41
CA ASN A 260 -4.23 -1.77 18.49
C ASN A 260 -4.87 -3.05 17.94
N TRP A 261 -4.04 -3.99 17.48
CA TRP A 261 -4.50 -5.24 16.88
C TRP A 261 -5.24 -6.17 17.84
N ARG A 262 -5.02 -6.01 19.16
CA ARG A 262 -5.76 -6.77 20.19
C ARG A 262 -7.27 -6.55 20.09
N SER A 263 -7.70 -5.34 19.74
CA SER A 263 -9.12 -5.01 19.54
C SER A 263 -9.77 -5.78 18.37
N TYR A 264 -8.95 -6.36 17.49
CA TYR A 264 -9.38 -7.15 16.34
C TYR A 264 -9.18 -8.66 16.54
N GLY A 265 -8.86 -9.12 17.77
CA GLY A 265 -8.76 -10.54 18.10
C GLY A 265 -7.37 -11.16 17.92
N MET A 266 -6.32 -10.34 17.80
CA MET A 266 -4.92 -10.80 17.69
C MET A 266 -4.15 -10.65 19.00
N GLN A 267 -3.12 -11.48 19.18
CA GLN A 267 -2.14 -11.28 20.23
C GLN A 267 -1.07 -10.28 19.78
N GLN A 268 -0.63 -9.41 20.68
CA GLN A 268 0.42 -8.43 20.39
C GLN A 268 1.17 -8.13 21.67
N SER A 269 2.50 -8.14 21.64
CA SER A 269 3.35 -7.69 22.76
C SER A 269 3.62 -6.19 22.66
N ARG A 270 3.97 -5.54 23.77
CA ARG A 270 4.24 -4.09 23.77
C ARG A 270 5.43 -3.78 22.85
N GLY A 271 5.23 -2.89 21.88
CA GLY A 271 6.29 -2.47 20.95
C GLY A 271 6.61 -3.48 19.83
N ALA A 272 5.85 -4.58 19.72
CA ALA A 272 6.02 -5.58 18.68
C ALA A 272 4.85 -5.55 17.68
N LEU A 273 5.08 -6.16 16.51
CA LEU A 273 4.01 -6.50 15.57
C LEU A 273 3.07 -7.56 16.21
N PRO A 274 1.82 -7.67 15.75
CA PRO A 274 0.93 -8.73 16.21
C PRO A 274 1.51 -10.11 15.88
N SER A 275 1.40 -11.04 16.83
CA SER A 275 1.71 -12.46 16.64
C SER A 275 0.46 -13.13 16.10
N ALA A 276 0.47 -13.40 14.80
CA ALA A 276 -0.68 -13.94 14.08
C ALA A 276 -0.24 -14.45 12.70
N PRO A 277 -0.94 -15.47 12.15
CA PRO A 277 -0.76 -15.91 10.76
C PRO A 277 -1.28 -14.85 9.80
N MET A 278 -0.54 -13.75 9.66
CA MET A 278 -1.00 -12.54 8.98
C MET A 278 0.08 -11.92 8.10
N VAL A 279 -0.33 -11.54 6.90
CA VAL A 279 0.44 -10.70 5.98
C VAL A 279 -0.30 -9.39 5.81
N LEU A 280 0.45 -8.29 5.96
CA LEU A 280 -0.02 -6.93 5.74
C LEU A 280 0.72 -6.34 4.54
N MET A 281 -0.03 -5.86 3.56
CA MET A 281 0.46 -5.02 2.47
C MET A 281 -0.02 -3.60 2.74
N VAL A 282 0.88 -2.62 2.76
CA VAL A 282 0.51 -1.21 2.93
C VAL A 282 1.17 -0.39 1.83
N HIS A 283 0.36 0.36 1.10
CA HIS A 283 0.77 1.13 -0.06
C HIS A 283 0.39 2.60 0.10
N ILE A 284 1.31 3.49 -0.31
CA ILE A 284 1.04 4.90 -0.53
C ILE A 284 1.27 5.25 -2.00
N ALA A 285 0.26 5.82 -2.65
CA ALA A 285 0.35 6.41 -3.98
C ALA A 285 0.38 7.94 -3.85
N SER A 286 1.38 8.61 -4.42
CA SER A 286 1.46 10.08 -4.46
C SER A 286 2.35 10.56 -5.61
N VAL A 287 2.09 11.78 -6.11
CA VAL A 287 2.96 12.47 -7.07
C VAL A 287 4.36 12.73 -6.53
N TRP A 288 4.45 12.92 -5.22
CA TRP A 288 5.69 13.06 -4.48
C TRP A 288 5.52 12.24 -3.22
N VAL A 289 6.37 11.25 -2.97
CA VAL A 289 6.34 10.50 -1.71
C VAL A 289 7.45 11.06 -0.83
N PRO A 290 7.18 11.42 0.44
CA PRO A 290 8.20 12.00 1.28
C PRO A 290 9.08 10.89 1.83
N PHE A 291 10.30 10.76 1.32
CA PHE A 291 11.28 9.80 1.82
C PHE A 291 12.15 10.42 2.92
N THR A 292 12.65 9.57 3.82
CA THR A 292 13.57 9.96 4.89
C THR A 292 15.00 10.21 4.41
N SER A 293 15.37 9.62 3.28
CA SER A 293 16.68 9.75 2.63
C SER A 293 16.54 9.65 1.11
N GLU A 294 17.61 10.04 0.40
CA GLU A 294 17.73 9.96 -1.06
C GLU A 294 17.67 8.52 -1.57
N SER A 295 17.96 7.53 -0.71
CA SER A 295 17.86 6.10 -1.03
C SER A 295 16.41 5.61 -1.20
N LYS A 296 15.41 6.41 -0.80
CA LYS A 296 13.97 6.11 -0.96
C LYS A 296 13.49 4.80 -0.30
N GLU A 297 14.11 4.38 0.80
CA GLU A 297 13.79 3.10 1.48
C GLU A 297 12.72 3.20 2.58
N ALA A 298 12.41 4.41 3.03
CA ALA A 298 11.46 4.63 4.11
C ALA A 298 10.68 5.94 3.93
N VAL A 299 9.36 5.84 4.08
CA VAL A 299 8.44 6.98 4.06
C VAL A 299 8.56 7.76 5.37
N ALA A 300 8.66 9.08 5.28
CA ALA A 300 8.78 9.99 6.41
C ALA A 300 7.47 10.11 7.21
N SER A 301 7.60 10.38 8.51
CA SER A 301 6.51 10.38 9.49
C SER A 301 5.78 11.72 9.60
N TYR A 302 5.14 12.17 8.52
CA TYR A 302 4.22 13.32 8.57
C TYR A 302 2.89 12.93 9.25
N ASP A 303 2.30 13.83 10.04
CA ASP A 303 1.11 13.53 10.83
C ASP A 303 -0.11 13.18 9.97
N GLU A 304 -0.31 13.90 8.85
CA GLU A 304 -1.40 13.64 7.91
C GLU A 304 -1.28 12.24 7.28
N ILE A 305 -0.06 11.85 6.92
CA ILE A 305 0.24 10.54 6.33
C ILE A 305 0.08 9.43 7.37
N LEU A 306 0.63 9.61 8.58
CA LEU A 306 0.51 8.65 9.67
C LEU A 306 -0.95 8.44 10.09
N LYS A 307 -1.75 9.51 10.11
CA LYS A 307 -3.18 9.45 10.39
C LYS A 307 -3.90 8.59 9.36
N GLU A 308 -3.68 8.83 8.07
CA GLU A 308 -4.33 8.05 7.01
C GLU A 308 -3.88 6.58 6.98
N PHE A 309 -2.59 6.30 7.23
CA PHE A 309 -2.15 4.91 7.42
C PHE A 309 -2.91 4.20 8.54
N LYS A 310 -3.06 4.84 9.70
CA LYS A 310 -3.82 4.27 10.82
C LYS A 310 -5.28 4.05 10.46
N LEU A 311 -5.94 5.00 9.82
CA LEU A 311 -7.34 4.86 9.44
C LEU A 311 -7.55 3.71 8.45
N ALA A 312 -6.67 3.56 7.46
CA ALA A 312 -6.69 2.44 6.52
C ALA A 312 -6.50 1.09 7.23
N LEU A 313 -5.51 1.00 8.12
CA LEU A 313 -5.23 -0.21 8.91
C LEU A 313 -6.39 -0.58 9.83
N GLN A 314 -7.03 0.41 10.47
CA GLN A 314 -8.19 0.19 11.32
C GLN A 314 -9.41 -0.29 10.53
N GLU A 315 -9.59 0.20 9.30
CA GLU A 315 -10.65 -0.26 8.41
C GLU A 315 -10.45 -1.72 7.99
N GLY A 316 -9.25 -2.10 7.57
CA GLY A 316 -8.91 -3.50 7.30
C GLY A 316 -9.00 -4.38 8.55
N GLY A 317 -8.51 -3.87 9.69
CA GLY A 317 -8.58 -4.55 10.99
C GLY A 317 -10.01 -4.83 11.45
N ARG A 318 -10.96 -3.91 11.20
CA ARG A 318 -12.39 -4.14 11.47
C ARG A 318 -12.97 -5.27 10.61
N LYS A 319 -12.64 -5.31 9.31
CA LYS A 319 -13.06 -6.40 8.40
C LYS A 319 -12.52 -7.75 8.89
N LEU A 320 -11.22 -7.82 9.21
CA LEU A 320 -10.58 -9.02 9.76
C LEU A 320 -11.16 -9.44 11.12
N GLY A 321 -11.36 -8.50 12.05
CA GLY A 321 -11.90 -8.80 13.37
C GLY A 321 -13.31 -9.39 13.32
N ARG A 322 -14.14 -9.03 12.33
CA ARG A 322 -15.43 -9.69 12.08
C ARG A 322 -15.26 -11.15 11.68
N PHE A 323 -14.31 -11.45 10.79
CA PHE A 323 -13.99 -12.81 10.38
C PHE A 323 -13.50 -13.67 11.57
N ILE A 324 -12.55 -13.17 12.36
CA ILE A 324 -12.00 -13.89 13.52
C ILE A 324 -13.10 -14.20 14.55
N ARG A 325 -13.92 -13.20 14.91
CA ARG A 325 -15.01 -13.40 15.88
C ARG A 325 -16.05 -14.39 15.40
N ARG A 326 -16.37 -14.38 14.09
CA ARG A 326 -17.26 -15.38 13.48
C ARG A 326 -16.69 -16.78 13.63
N GLY A 327 -15.42 -16.98 13.29
CA GLY A 327 -14.76 -18.29 13.43
C GLY A 327 -14.64 -18.77 14.89
N GLN A 328 -14.44 -17.85 15.84
CA GLN A 328 -14.47 -18.18 17.27
C GLN A 328 -15.85 -18.65 17.71
N ARG A 329 -16.92 -17.93 17.31
CA ARG A 329 -18.30 -18.32 17.60
C ARG A 329 -18.62 -19.70 17.05
N GLU A 330 -18.26 -19.98 15.80
CA GLU A 330 -18.47 -21.29 15.16
C GLU A 330 -17.71 -22.42 15.89
N ARG A 331 -16.47 -22.17 16.34
CA ARG A 331 -15.69 -23.14 17.12
C ARG A 331 -16.27 -23.39 18.51
N ASP A 332 -16.71 -22.35 19.19
CA ASP A 332 -17.30 -22.48 20.52
C ASP A 332 -18.64 -23.21 20.46
N GLU A 333 -19.44 -22.96 19.43
CA GLU A 333 -20.66 -23.70 19.12
C GLU A 333 -20.37 -25.18 18.81
N ALA A 334 -19.31 -25.49 18.04
CA ALA A 334 -18.90 -26.86 17.76
C ALA A 334 -18.39 -27.60 19.02
N LYS A 335 -17.58 -26.92 19.85
CA LYS A 335 -17.11 -27.48 21.14
C LYS A 335 -18.27 -27.80 22.07
N LYS A 336 -19.22 -26.87 22.22
CA LYS A 336 -20.42 -27.08 23.03
C LYS A 336 -21.20 -28.30 22.54
N ARG A 337 -21.39 -28.45 21.21
CA ARG A 337 -22.02 -29.64 20.63
C ARG A 337 -21.27 -30.92 21.00
N ALA A 338 -19.96 -30.94 20.77
CA ALA A 338 -19.14 -32.11 21.09
C ALA A 338 -19.16 -32.47 22.58
N TYR A 339 -19.22 -31.49 23.49
CA TYR A 339 -19.39 -31.74 24.91
C TYR A 339 -20.76 -32.33 25.24
N ILE A 340 -21.83 -31.80 24.65
CA ILE A 340 -23.19 -32.33 24.83
C ILE A 340 -23.25 -33.79 24.37
N ASP A 341 -22.79 -34.08 23.16
CA ASP A 341 -22.76 -35.45 22.59
C ASP A 341 -21.96 -36.41 23.49
N LYS A 342 -20.88 -35.91 24.12
CA LYS A 342 -20.04 -36.71 25.02
C LYS A 342 -20.69 -36.95 26.38
N TYR A 343 -21.37 -35.96 26.97
CA TYR A 343 -21.85 -36.03 28.35
C TYR A 343 -23.30 -36.51 28.49
N ILE A 344 -24.17 -36.26 27.51
CA ILE A 344 -25.57 -36.68 27.56
C ILE A 344 -25.74 -38.17 27.87
N PRO A 345 -25.01 -39.11 27.22
CA PRO A 345 -25.14 -40.53 27.53
C PRO A 345 -24.80 -40.86 28.99
N HIS A 346 -23.80 -40.19 29.57
CA HIS A 346 -23.43 -40.38 30.97
C HIS A 346 -24.50 -39.84 31.94
N VAL A 347 -25.16 -38.74 31.57
CA VAL A 347 -26.31 -38.21 32.34
C VAL A 347 -27.49 -39.17 32.28
N GLY A 348 -27.77 -39.78 31.11
CA GLY A 348 -28.79 -40.82 30.96
C GLY A 348 -28.54 -42.02 31.88
N LEU A 349 -27.32 -42.55 31.88
CA LEU A 349 -26.92 -43.66 32.76
C LEU A 349 -27.06 -43.32 34.24
N ALA A 350 -26.63 -42.13 34.66
CA ALA A 350 -26.76 -41.69 36.05
C ALA A 350 -28.23 -41.53 36.47
N LEU A 351 -29.08 -40.98 35.59
CA LEU A 351 -30.51 -40.88 35.84
C LEU A 351 -31.17 -42.26 35.94
N ARG A 352 -30.73 -43.22 35.12
CA ARG A 352 -31.18 -44.60 35.20
C ARG A 352 -30.88 -45.22 36.57
N GLU A 353 -29.65 -45.04 37.07
CA GLU A 353 -29.23 -45.57 38.36
C GLU A 353 -29.93 -44.90 39.56
N ILE A 354 -30.24 -43.60 39.47
CA ILE A 354 -30.86 -42.86 40.58
C ILE A 354 -32.37 -43.08 40.64
N LEU A 355 -33.03 -43.20 39.48
CA LEU A 355 -34.49 -43.23 39.36
C LEU A 355 -35.04 -44.63 39.02
N ASP A 356 -34.19 -45.67 38.97
CA ASP A 356 -34.54 -47.05 38.58
C ASP A 356 -35.31 -47.13 37.24
N LEU A 357 -34.86 -46.34 36.25
CA LEU A 357 -35.52 -46.27 34.94
C LEU A 357 -35.23 -47.50 34.08
N THR A 358 -36.15 -47.84 33.19
CA THR A 358 -35.92 -48.86 32.16
C THR A 358 -34.98 -48.33 31.05
N PRO A 359 -34.31 -49.22 30.29
CA PRO A 359 -33.47 -48.80 29.16
C PRO A 359 -34.23 -47.99 28.08
N ILE A 360 -35.55 -48.20 27.97
CA ILE A 360 -36.40 -47.48 27.01
C ILE A 360 -36.63 -46.03 27.49
N GLU A 361 -36.94 -45.85 28.78
CA GLU A 361 -37.12 -44.53 29.39
C GLU A 361 -35.81 -43.73 29.43
N GLU A 362 -34.67 -44.39 29.65
CA GLU A 362 -33.34 -43.77 29.52
C GLU A 362 -33.14 -43.18 28.12
N ALA A 363 -33.44 -43.95 27.08
CA ALA A 363 -33.28 -43.52 25.69
C ALA A 363 -34.21 -42.36 25.33
N GLU A 364 -35.46 -42.36 25.82
CA GLU A 364 -36.41 -41.27 25.63
C GLU A 364 -35.96 -39.98 26.34
N ILE A 365 -35.43 -40.08 27.56
CA ILE A 365 -34.89 -38.92 28.30
C ILE A 365 -33.65 -38.37 27.62
N VAL A 366 -32.74 -39.23 27.16
CA VAL A 366 -31.54 -38.81 26.40
C VAL A 366 -31.92 -38.11 25.10
N ALA A 367 -32.92 -38.61 24.37
CA ALA A 367 -33.42 -37.99 23.16
C ALA A 367 -34.06 -36.63 23.44
N THR A 368 -34.85 -36.54 24.51
CA THR A 368 -35.53 -35.31 24.94
C THR A 368 -34.52 -34.24 25.40
N LEU A 369 -33.51 -34.64 26.18
CA LEU A 369 -32.43 -33.75 26.62
C LEU A 369 -31.60 -33.25 25.44
N SER A 370 -31.30 -34.12 24.48
CA SER A 370 -30.59 -33.74 23.24
C SER A 370 -31.38 -32.71 22.44
N ASP A 371 -32.66 -32.97 22.16
CA ASP A 371 -33.52 -32.05 21.39
C ASP A 371 -33.73 -30.72 22.13
N THR A 372 -33.90 -30.74 23.45
CA THR A 372 -34.06 -29.52 24.26
C THR A 372 -32.79 -28.65 24.23
N LEU A 373 -31.63 -29.27 24.39
CA LEU A 373 -30.34 -28.57 24.35
C LEU A 373 -30.01 -28.07 22.94
N GLU A 374 -30.38 -28.80 21.89
CA GLU A 374 -30.25 -28.35 20.50
C GLU A 374 -31.19 -27.18 20.17
N ARG A 375 -32.45 -27.20 20.63
CA ARG A 375 -33.42 -26.11 20.38
C ARG A 375 -33.06 -24.82 21.10
N SER A 376 -32.49 -24.91 22.31
CA SER A 376 -32.02 -23.73 23.06
C SER A 376 -30.93 -22.93 22.34
N ARG A 377 -30.34 -23.47 21.25
CA ARG A 377 -29.29 -22.83 20.44
C ARG A 377 -29.78 -22.02 19.24
N LYS A 378 -31.07 -22.08 18.87
CA LYS A 378 -31.59 -21.37 17.67
C LYS A 378 -31.83 -19.85 17.86
N ILE A 379 -31.32 -19.26 18.94
CA ILE A 379 -31.35 -17.81 19.25
C ILE A 379 -29.91 -17.31 19.23
#